data_AF-A0A6A6JYZ1-F1
#
_entry.id   AF-A0A6A6JYZ1-F1
#
_cell.length_a   1.000
_cell.length_b   1.000
_cell.length_c   1.000
_cell.angle_alpha   90.00
_cell.angle_beta   90.00
_cell.angle_gamma   90.00
#
_symmetry.space_group_name_H-M   'P 1'
#
loop_
_entity.id
_entity.type
_entity.pdbx_description
1 polymer ?
#
loop_
_entity_poly.entity_id
_entity_poly.type
_entity_poly.pdbx_seq_one_letter_code
_entity_poly.pdbx_strand_id
1 'polypeptide(L)'
;MSLLDARPVYKPFYYPWAYDAWLCQQRIHWIPEEVPLADDVQDWKTKLSAQEKNLLVQIFRFFTQADIEVNNCYMKHYSNIFKPTEICMMLSAFSNMETVHIAAYSYLLDTIGMPEVEYQAFLKFEVMKKKYDYMQRFEESRKGDKRHVAKTLAVFGAFTEGLQLFASFAILLNFQRFGKMKGMGQIIAWSARDETLHTESIIRLFNTFIHENQEIWDESLQEELYGACRVIVSLEDEFIDLAFALGDVEGLSAAEVKRYIRYIANRRLKQLNLEPIYGDNVNPLPWLDEILNGVEHTNFFENRVTEYSRAATEGTWDEAFEDGGEDEDLTKLPKAFIAGELKEVVKMPDRPFFDLSGKEFSAKSFEGQVLIVAFWAPWSLESVALLKELQAIWDHLNQKEAKDKIVFLPVSYGDAHSVQSFCKEYGIALTVYLDTNRALFDYFDVRAIPLTLIVDRGGVVLYRIDGNVKWDSVDVIGKLLSIAS
;
A
#
# COMPACT_ATOMS: atom_id res chain seq x y z
N MET A 1 10.32 26.89 -12.54
CA MET A 1 11.15 25.68 -12.75
C MET A 1 10.25 24.69 -13.44
N SER A 2 10.71 24.04 -14.51
CA SER A 2 9.88 23.09 -15.25
C SER A 2 10.16 21.65 -14.85
N LEU A 3 9.21 20.76 -15.09
CA LEU A 3 9.35 19.31 -15.09
C LEU A 3 10.52 18.79 -15.96
N LEU A 4 11.01 19.61 -16.90
CA LEU A 4 12.11 19.29 -17.81
C LEU A 4 13.49 19.75 -17.31
N ASP A 5 13.55 20.55 -16.24
CA ASP A 5 14.80 21.13 -15.74
C ASP A 5 15.35 20.31 -14.56
N ALA A 6 16.63 19.94 -14.64
CA ALA A 6 17.32 19.27 -13.55
C ALA A 6 17.73 20.26 -12.45
N ARG A 7 17.79 19.77 -11.21
CA ARG A 7 18.31 20.55 -10.09
C ARG A 7 19.39 19.77 -9.34
N PRO A 8 20.55 20.39 -9.02
CA PRO A 8 21.62 19.71 -8.29
C PRO A 8 21.42 19.70 -6.77
N VAL A 9 20.26 20.09 -6.25
CA VAL A 9 19.97 20.13 -4.80
C VAL A 9 18.68 19.40 -4.47
N TYR A 10 18.65 18.75 -3.30
CA TYR A 10 17.55 17.87 -2.88
C TYR A 10 16.29 18.62 -2.44
N LYS A 11 16.41 19.71 -1.67
CA LYS A 11 15.28 20.51 -1.17
C LYS A 11 15.42 22.01 -1.49
N PRO A 12 14.33 22.79 -1.48
CA PRO A 12 12.93 22.34 -1.37
C PRO A 12 12.44 21.65 -2.65
N PHE A 13 11.45 20.76 -2.51
CA PHE A 13 10.74 20.13 -3.63
C PHE A 13 9.75 21.12 -4.26
N TYR A 14 9.67 21.12 -5.59
CA TYR A 14 8.70 21.91 -6.35
C TYR A 14 7.41 21.12 -6.61
N TYR A 15 7.52 19.80 -6.65
CA TYR A 15 6.41 18.87 -6.84
C TYR A 15 6.31 17.93 -5.64
N PRO A 16 6.03 18.43 -4.41
CA PRO A 16 6.04 17.61 -3.19
C PRO A 16 5.13 16.39 -3.27
N TRP A 17 4.06 16.45 -4.06
CA TRP A 17 3.17 15.33 -4.33
C TRP A 17 3.86 14.12 -4.99
N ALA A 18 4.94 14.33 -5.74
CA ALA A 18 5.69 13.24 -6.35
C ALA A 18 6.50 12.49 -5.27
N TYR A 19 7.02 13.21 -4.28
CA TYR A 19 7.62 12.59 -3.11
C TYR A 19 6.58 11.82 -2.28
N ASP A 20 5.37 12.36 -2.10
CA ASP A 20 4.29 11.66 -1.39
C ASP A 20 3.90 10.36 -2.11
N ALA A 21 3.82 10.37 -3.45
CA ALA A 21 3.57 9.18 -4.26
C ALA A 21 4.72 8.16 -4.15
N TRP A 22 5.97 8.61 -4.22
CA TRP A 22 7.14 7.77 -3.97
C TRP A 22 7.07 7.10 -2.60
N LEU A 23 6.81 7.87 -1.55
CA LEU A 23 6.74 7.39 -0.17
C LEU A 23 5.56 6.43 0.03
N CYS A 24 4.43 6.69 -0.62
CA CYS A 24 3.29 5.77 -0.64
C CYS A 24 3.71 4.42 -1.24
N GLN A 25 4.34 4.41 -2.42
CA GLN A 25 4.82 3.19 -3.07
C GLN A 25 5.78 2.39 -2.18
N GLN A 26 6.70 3.07 -1.49
CA GLN A 26 7.63 2.40 -0.56
C GLN A 26 6.89 1.68 0.58
N ARG A 27 5.82 2.28 1.10
CA ARG A 27 5.06 1.74 2.23
C ARG A 27 4.17 0.55 1.87
N ILE A 28 3.76 0.47 0.60
CA ILE A 28 2.87 -0.59 0.10
C ILE A 28 3.64 -1.69 -0.65
N HIS A 29 4.97 -1.64 -0.66
CA HIS A 29 5.82 -2.59 -1.38
C HIS A 29 5.61 -4.04 -0.91
N TRP A 30 5.67 -4.97 -1.85
CA TRP A 30 5.45 -6.41 -1.65
C TRP A 30 6.32 -7.21 -2.63
N ILE A 31 6.51 -8.50 -2.37
CA ILE A 31 7.09 -9.47 -3.33
C ILE A 31 6.16 -10.69 -3.47
N PRO A 32 6.06 -11.29 -4.67
CA PRO A 32 5.08 -12.34 -4.94
C PRO A 32 5.26 -13.61 -4.10
N GLU A 33 6.48 -13.92 -3.67
CA GLU A 33 6.78 -15.09 -2.85
C GLU A 33 6.16 -15.03 -1.46
N GLU A 34 5.67 -13.87 -1.02
CA GLU A 34 4.90 -13.72 0.21
C GLU A 34 3.53 -14.38 0.14
N VAL A 35 3.00 -14.63 -1.06
CA VAL A 35 1.63 -15.14 -1.23
C VAL A 35 1.64 -16.66 -1.37
N PRO A 36 0.96 -17.41 -0.47
CA PRO A 36 0.83 -18.85 -0.61
C PRO A 36 -0.12 -19.20 -1.75
N LEU A 37 0.37 -19.99 -2.72
CA LEU A 37 -0.37 -20.38 -3.92
C LEU A 37 -0.80 -21.87 -3.94
N ALA A 38 -0.68 -22.58 -2.81
CA ALA A 38 -0.99 -24.01 -2.76
C ALA A 38 -2.46 -24.31 -3.12
N ASP A 39 -3.39 -23.48 -2.63
CA ASP A 39 -4.82 -23.60 -2.93
C ASP A 39 -5.11 -23.28 -4.40
N ASP A 40 -4.44 -22.29 -4.99
CA ASP A 40 -4.54 -21.94 -6.40
C ASP A 40 -4.16 -23.10 -7.32
N VAL A 41 -3.09 -23.84 -6.99
CA VAL A 41 -2.70 -25.06 -7.72
C VAL A 41 -3.80 -26.12 -7.64
N GLN A 42 -4.43 -26.27 -6.48
CA GLN A 42 -5.50 -27.24 -6.29
C GLN A 42 -6.77 -26.83 -7.04
N ASP A 43 -7.13 -25.55 -6.99
CA ASP A 43 -8.26 -24.97 -7.70
C ASP A 43 -8.08 -25.12 -9.21
N TRP A 44 -6.88 -24.82 -9.72
CA TRP A 44 -6.52 -25.03 -11.11
C TRP A 44 -6.72 -26.49 -11.54
N LYS A 45 -6.31 -27.46 -10.73
CA LYS A 45 -6.42 -28.88 -11.07
C LYS A 45 -7.86 -29.40 -10.99
N THR A 46 -8.63 -28.94 -10.00
CA THR A 46 -9.86 -29.65 -9.58
C THR A 46 -11.14 -28.84 -9.64
N LYS A 47 -11.07 -27.50 -9.58
CA LYS A 47 -12.26 -26.64 -9.53
C LYS A 47 -12.52 -25.87 -10.82
N LEU A 48 -11.48 -25.43 -11.51
CA LEU A 48 -11.64 -24.61 -12.71
C LEU A 48 -12.12 -25.43 -13.92
N SER A 49 -13.18 -24.95 -14.56
CA SER A 49 -13.69 -25.43 -15.83
C SER A 49 -12.73 -25.12 -17.00
N ALA A 50 -12.96 -25.73 -18.16
CA ALA A 50 -12.16 -25.46 -19.36
C ALA A 50 -12.31 -24.00 -19.83
N GLN A 51 -13.50 -23.43 -19.67
CA GLN A 51 -13.83 -22.05 -19.98
C GLN A 51 -13.03 -21.08 -19.11
N GLU A 52 -13.06 -21.30 -17.79
CA GLU A 52 -12.32 -20.52 -16.80
C GLU A 52 -10.80 -20.60 -17.02
N LYS A 53 -10.27 -21.80 -17.31
CA LYS A 53 -8.85 -21.96 -17.63
C LYS A 53 -8.47 -21.21 -18.90
N ASN A 54 -9.27 -21.31 -19.96
CA ASN A 54 -9.01 -20.53 -21.19
C ASN A 54 -8.98 -19.04 -20.88
N LEU A 55 -9.96 -18.52 -20.14
CA LEU A 55 -10.02 -17.12 -19.78
C LEU A 55 -8.73 -16.67 -19.07
N LEU A 56 -8.30 -17.38 -18.03
CA LEU A 56 -7.05 -17.09 -17.30
C LEU A 56 -5.82 -17.15 -18.22
N VAL A 57 -5.70 -18.19 -19.05
CA VAL A 57 -4.57 -18.34 -19.99
C VAL A 57 -4.47 -17.16 -20.95
N GLN A 58 -5.59 -16.73 -21.53
CA GLN A 58 -5.57 -15.61 -22.48
C GLN A 58 -5.18 -14.29 -21.80
N ILE A 59 -5.65 -14.05 -20.56
CA ILE A 59 -5.24 -12.87 -19.80
C ILE A 59 -3.74 -12.90 -19.53
N PHE A 60 -3.22 -13.99 -18.95
CA PHE A 60 -1.82 -14.08 -18.55
C PHE A 60 -0.82 -13.99 -19.72
N ARG A 61 -1.18 -14.51 -20.91
CA ARG A 61 -0.33 -14.42 -22.12
C ARG A 61 0.07 -13.00 -22.49
N PHE A 62 -0.79 -12.03 -22.23
CA PHE A 62 -0.51 -10.63 -22.57
C PHE A 62 -0.14 -9.79 -21.34
N PHE A 63 -0.58 -10.19 -20.14
CA PHE A 63 -0.39 -9.41 -18.91
C PHE A 63 1.08 -9.12 -18.62
N THR A 64 1.92 -10.16 -18.58
CA THR A 64 3.36 -10.00 -18.34
C THR A 64 4.03 -9.11 -19.40
N GLN A 65 3.61 -9.22 -20.67
CA GLN A 65 4.16 -8.36 -21.72
C GLN A 65 3.71 -6.90 -21.54
N ALA A 66 2.46 -6.66 -21.15
CA ALA A 66 1.96 -5.31 -20.94
C ALA A 66 2.78 -4.56 -19.89
N ASP A 67 3.14 -5.20 -18.77
CA ASP A 67 3.96 -4.57 -17.72
C ASP A 67 5.41 -4.36 -18.18
N ILE A 68 5.95 -5.24 -19.04
CA ILE A 68 7.26 -4.99 -19.69
C ILE A 68 7.22 -3.69 -20.49
N GLU A 69 6.15 -3.46 -21.25
CA GLU A 69 5.99 -2.25 -22.05
C GLU A 69 5.80 -0.99 -21.19
N VAL A 70 5.02 -1.09 -20.10
CA VAL A 70 4.85 0.00 -19.12
C VAL A 70 6.18 0.34 -18.46
N ASN A 71 6.94 -0.66 -17.98
CA ASN A 71 8.27 -0.46 -17.41
C ASN A 71 9.25 0.15 -18.41
N ASN A 72 9.22 -0.31 -19.67
CA ASN A 72 10.01 0.29 -20.74
C ASN A 72 9.69 1.78 -20.90
N CYS A 73 8.42 2.18 -20.77
CA CYS A 73 8.05 3.59 -20.83
C CYS A 73 8.66 4.40 -19.67
N TYR A 74 8.57 3.89 -18.44
CA TYR A 74 9.21 4.52 -17.27
C TYR A 74 10.73 4.70 -17.46
N MET A 75 11.41 3.62 -17.86
CA MET A 75 12.88 3.58 -17.94
C MET A 75 13.44 4.29 -19.17
N LYS A 76 12.85 4.06 -20.34
CA LYS A 76 13.40 4.55 -21.62
C LYS A 76 12.84 5.91 -22.02
N HIS A 77 11.68 6.33 -21.52
CA HIS A 77 11.07 7.62 -21.88
C HIS A 77 11.03 8.58 -20.71
N TYR A 78 10.23 8.31 -19.68
CA TYR A 78 9.96 9.28 -18.63
C TYR A 78 11.22 9.70 -17.87
N SER A 79 12.07 8.74 -17.50
CA SER A 79 13.35 9.01 -16.82
C SER A 79 14.33 9.87 -17.66
N ASN A 80 14.20 9.81 -18.99
CA ASN A 80 15.01 10.62 -19.91
C ASN A 80 14.45 12.02 -20.14
N ILE A 81 13.17 12.25 -19.84
CA ILE A 81 12.46 13.51 -20.06
C ILE A 81 12.38 14.34 -18.78
N PHE A 82 11.85 13.75 -17.70
CA PHE A 82 11.62 14.45 -16.44
C PHE A 82 12.89 14.48 -15.59
N LYS A 83 13.12 15.60 -14.93
CA LYS A 83 14.40 15.90 -14.27
C LYS A 83 14.35 16.35 -12.80
N PRO A 84 13.24 16.88 -12.24
CA PRO A 84 13.15 17.13 -10.81
C PRO A 84 13.39 15.86 -9.99
N THR A 85 14.17 15.97 -8.91
CA THR A 85 14.61 14.82 -8.11
C THR A 85 13.44 14.01 -7.57
N GLU A 86 12.42 14.67 -7.03
CA GLU A 86 11.22 14.03 -6.48
C GLU A 86 10.38 13.30 -7.54
N ILE A 87 10.40 13.79 -8.80
CA ILE A 87 9.75 13.11 -9.93
C ILE A 87 10.56 11.87 -10.33
N CYS A 88 11.88 12.00 -10.41
CA CYS A 88 12.76 10.86 -10.69
C CYS A 88 12.64 9.77 -9.60
N MET A 89 12.49 10.16 -8.33
CA MET A 89 12.24 9.23 -7.22
C MET A 89 10.94 8.46 -7.43
N MET A 90 9.83 9.16 -7.69
CA MET A 90 8.52 8.55 -7.97
C MET A 90 8.59 7.57 -9.15
N LEU A 91 9.12 8.01 -10.30
CA LEU A 91 9.23 7.20 -11.51
C LEU A 91 10.12 5.96 -11.30
N SER A 92 11.19 6.09 -10.51
CA SER A 92 12.06 4.95 -10.17
C SER A 92 11.35 3.92 -9.30
N ALA A 93 10.52 4.37 -8.34
CA ALA A 93 9.74 3.47 -7.51
C ALA A 93 8.66 2.72 -8.32
N PHE A 94 7.97 3.41 -9.21
CA PHE A 94 6.97 2.78 -10.10
C PHE A 94 7.63 1.80 -11.05
N SER A 95 8.74 2.18 -11.71
CA SER A 95 9.52 1.26 -12.55
C SER A 95 9.97 0.01 -11.80
N ASN A 96 10.45 0.14 -10.57
CA ASN A 96 10.80 -1.02 -9.75
C ASN A 96 9.57 -1.89 -9.47
N MET A 97 8.43 -1.28 -9.16
CA MET A 97 7.18 -2.00 -8.92
C MET A 97 6.72 -2.77 -10.16
N GLU A 98 6.85 -2.21 -11.37
CA GLU A 98 6.56 -2.95 -12.61
C GLU A 98 7.44 -4.21 -12.77
N THR A 99 8.70 -4.16 -12.32
CA THR A 99 9.54 -5.38 -12.36
C THR A 99 9.04 -6.45 -11.39
N VAL A 100 8.47 -6.05 -10.26
CA VAL A 100 7.83 -6.95 -9.31
C VAL A 100 6.50 -7.48 -9.86
N HIS A 101 5.70 -6.67 -10.58
CA HIS A 101 4.50 -7.14 -11.28
C HIS A 101 4.85 -8.23 -12.31
N ILE A 102 5.86 -7.99 -13.14
CA ILE A 102 6.36 -8.97 -14.12
C ILE A 102 6.75 -10.28 -13.43
N ALA A 103 7.52 -10.19 -12.34
CA ALA A 103 7.92 -11.36 -11.56
C ALA A 103 6.72 -12.07 -10.91
N ALA A 104 5.74 -11.33 -10.43
CA ALA A 104 4.55 -11.88 -9.78
C ALA A 104 3.66 -12.66 -10.75
N TYR A 105 3.43 -12.13 -11.95
CA TYR A 105 2.66 -12.83 -12.97
C TYR A 105 3.42 -14.04 -13.51
N SER A 106 4.75 -13.95 -13.65
CA SER A 106 5.58 -15.13 -13.96
C SER A 106 5.46 -16.19 -12.87
N TYR A 107 5.55 -15.81 -11.60
CA TYR A 107 5.44 -16.73 -10.48
C TYR A 107 4.08 -17.44 -10.42
N LEU A 108 2.98 -16.72 -10.69
CA LEU A 108 1.65 -17.30 -10.82
C LEU A 108 1.58 -18.36 -11.93
N LEU A 109 2.11 -18.02 -13.10
CA LEU A 109 2.12 -18.89 -14.28
C LEU A 109 2.95 -20.16 -14.06
N ASP A 110 4.15 -20.01 -13.50
CA ASP A 110 5.05 -21.12 -13.21
C ASP A 110 4.43 -22.06 -12.17
N THR A 111 3.76 -21.50 -11.17
CA THR A 111 3.13 -22.27 -10.09
C THR A 111 2.00 -23.18 -10.59
N ILE A 112 1.19 -22.73 -11.56
CA ILE A 112 0.15 -23.56 -12.18
C ILE A 112 0.70 -24.49 -13.28
N GLY A 113 2.01 -24.45 -13.53
CA GLY A 113 2.70 -25.31 -14.50
C GLY A 113 2.49 -24.89 -15.95
N MET A 114 2.33 -23.59 -16.21
CA MET A 114 2.18 -23.09 -17.58
C MET A 114 3.50 -23.25 -18.36
N PRO A 115 3.48 -23.77 -19.60
CA PRO A 115 4.69 -23.89 -20.41
C PRO A 115 5.31 -22.52 -20.75
N GLU A 116 6.64 -22.41 -20.75
CA GLU A 116 7.36 -21.16 -21.06
C GLU A 116 7.05 -20.60 -22.46
N VAL A 117 6.66 -21.45 -23.41
CA VAL A 117 6.23 -21.01 -24.76
C VAL A 117 5.02 -20.07 -24.72
N GLU A 118 4.25 -20.08 -23.63
CA GLU A 118 3.10 -19.22 -23.44
C GLU A 118 3.47 -17.75 -23.23
N TYR A 119 4.66 -17.44 -22.67
CA TYR A 119 5.16 -16.06 -22.56
C TYR A 119 5.40 -15.40 -23.93
N GLN A 120 5.67 -16.19 -24.97
CA GLN A 120 5.85 -15.68 -26.35
C GLN A 120 4.60 -15.86 -27.21
N ALA A 121 3.55 -16.48 -26.67
CA ALA A 121 2.36 -16.83 -27.45
C ALA A 121 1.62 -15.58 -27.95
N PHE A 122 1.73 -14.44 -27.24
CA PHE A 122 1.10 -13.19 -27.65
C PHE A 122 1.47 -12.74 -29.07
N LEU A 123 2.71 -13.01 -29.53
CA LEU A 123 3.15 -12.70 -30.89
C LEU A 123 2.42 -13.52 -31.97
N LYS A 124 1.81 -14.66 -31.58
CA LYS A 124 1.10 -15.57 -32.48
C LYS A 124 -0.40 -15.26 -32.55
N PHE A 125 -0.95 -14.52 -31.59
CA PHE A 125 -2.35 -14.10 -31.59
C PHE A 125 -2.47 -12.70 -32.19
N GLU A 126 -3.17 -12.56 -33.31
CA GLU A 126 -3.31 -11.29 -34.04
C GLU A 126 -3.78 -10.15 -33.12
N VAL A 127 -4.76 -10.42 -32.26
CA VAL A 127 -5.32 -9.43 -31.32
C VAL A 127 -4.27 -8.93 -30.33
N MET A 128 -3.50 -9.84 -29.71
CA MET A 128 -2.45 -9.47 -28.76
C MET A 128 -1.28 -8.77 -29.46
N LYS A 129 -0.93 -9.21 -30.67
CA LYS A 129 0.08 -8.53 -31.50
C LYS A 129 -0.34 -7.11 -31.86
N LYS A 130 -1.61 -6.86 -32.21
CA LYS A 130 -2.11 -5.50 -32.48
C LYS A 130 -1.94 -4.58 -31.26
N LYS A 131 -2.21 -5.10 -30.04
CA LYS A 131 -1.99 -4.37 -28.79
C LYS A 131 -0.51 -4.01 -28.62
N TYR A 132 0.37 -5.00 -28.73
CA TYR A 132 1.82 -4.80 -28.70
C TYR A 132 2.28 -3.78 -29.74
N ASP A 133 1.95 -3.97 -31.02
CA ASP A 133 2.32 -3.08 -32.13
C ASP A 133 1.82 -1.64 -31.91
N TYR A 134 0.68 -1.45 -31.23
CA TYR A 134 0.16 -0.13 -30.92
C TYR A 134 1.00 0.58 -29.85
N MET A 135 1.41 -0.12 -28.78
CA MET A 135 2.28 0.42 -27.73
C MET A 135 3.64 0.84 -28.29
N GLN A 136 4.18 0.05 -29.22
CA GLN A 136 5.46 0.31 -29.89
C GLN A 136 5.49 1.64 -30.68
N ARG A 137 4.33 2.19 -31.09
CA ARG A 137 4.25 3.49 -31.77
C ARG A 137 4.65 4.66 -30.87
N PHE A 138 4.74 4.43 -29.58
CA PHE A 138 5.04 5.42 -28.56
C PHE A 138 6.44 5.25 -27.96
N GLU A 139 7.22 4.23 -28.37
CA GLU A 139 8.57 3.98 -27.86
C GLU A 139 9.63 4.95 -28.42
N GLU A 140 9.44 5.51 -29.61
CA GLU A 140 10.41 6.43 -30.18
C GLU A 140 10.23 7.86 -29.61
N SER A 141 10.79 8.10 -28.42
CA SER A 141 10.81 9.45 -27.85
C SER A 141 11.63 10.41 -28.73
N ARG A 142 10.96 11.43 -29.29
CA ARG A 142 11.66 12.54 -29.94
C ARG A 142 11.96 13.60 -28.89
N LYS A 143 13.23 13.70 -28.50
CA LYS A 143 13.69 14.69 -27.51
C LYS A 143 13.22 16.09 -27.92
N GLY A 144 12.42 16.72 -27.08
CA GLY A 144 11.84 18.06 -27.32
C GLY A 144 10.44 18.09 -27.94
N ASP A 145 9.86 16.94 -28.33
CA ASP A 145 8.48 16.86 -28.79
C ASP A 145 7.51 16.75 -27.60
N LYS A 146 7.15 17.91 -27.05
CA LYS A 146 6.23 18.01 -25.90
C LYS A 146 4.88 17.35 -26.17
N ARG A 147 4.39 17.42 -27.42
CA ARG A 147 3.10 16.84 -27.80
C ARG A 147 3.16 15.32 -27.74
N HIS A 148 4.26 14.74 -28.22
CA HIS A 148 4.51 13.30 -28.05
C HIS A 148 4.59 12.91 -26.56
N VAL A 149 5.28 13.67 -25.71
CA VAL A 149 5.34 13.42 -24.27
C VAL A 149 3.94 13.43 -23.62
N ALA A 150 3.10 14.41 -23.95
CA ALA A 150 1.73 14.45 -23.45
C ALA A 150 0.93 13.21 -23.88
N LYS A 151 1.10 12.76 -25.13
CA LYS A 151 0.46 11.55 -25.65
C LYS A 151 0.94 10.29 -24.94
N THR A 152 2.23 10.15 -24.65
CA THR A 152 2.74 8.96 -23.95
C THR A 152 2.22 8.89 -22.51
N LEU A 153 2.20 10.02 -21.78
CA LEU A 153 1.60 10.09 -20.44
C LEU A 153 0.13 9.65 -20.42
N ALA A 154 -0.66 10.10 -21.39
CA ALA A 154 -2.06 9.70 -21.51
C ALA A 154 -2.22 8.23 -21.92
N VAL A 155 -1.43 7.77 -22.90
CA VAL A 155 -1.52 6.40 -23.42
C VAL A 155 -1.08 5.38 -22.37
N PHE A 156 0.12 5.51 -21.81
CA PHE A 156 0.62 4.55 -20.83
C PHE A 156 -0.05 4.73 -19.47
N GLY A 157 -0.03 5.94 -18.89
CA GLY A 157 -0.55 6.15 -17.55
C GLY A 157 -2.08 6.06 -17.46
N ALA A 158 -2.79 6.77 -18.33
CA ALA A 158 -4.25 6.83 -18.21
C ALA A 158 -4.95 5.64 -18.88
N PHE A 159 -4.53 5.24 -20.07
CA PHE A 159 -5.27 4.25 -20.86
C PHE A 159 -4.70 2.83 -20.81
N THR A 160 -3.39 2.64 -20.63
CA THR A 160 -2.81 1.30 -20.41
C THR A 160 -2.95 0.91 -18.94
N GLU A 161 -2.23 1.58 -18.04
CA GLU A 161 -2.26 1.32 -16.60
C GLU A 161 -3.67 1.56 -16.04
N GLY A 162 -4.28 2.70 -16.36
CA GLY A 162 -5.57 3.10 -15.79
C GLY A 162 -6.83 2.46 -16.39
N LEU A 163 -6.77 1.81 -17.56
CA LEU A 163 -7.95 1.26 -18.26
C LEU A 163 -7.73 -0.18 -18.69
N GLN A 164 -6.69 -0.47 -19.48
CA GLN A 164 -6.43 -1.81 -19.99
C GLN A 164 -6.15 -2.80 -18.86
N LEU A 165 -5.28 -2.46 -17.90
CA LEU A 165 -4.98 -3.36 -16.78
C LEU A 165 -6.19 -3.55 -15.85
N PHE A 166 -6.97 -2.50 -15.59
CA PHE A 166 -8.18 -2.59 -14.77
C PHE A 166 -9.26 -3.52 -15.34
N ALA A 167 -9.37 -3.62 -16.67
CA ALA A 167 -10.26 -4.59 -17.30
C ALA A 167 -9.87 -6.04 -16.94
N SER A 168 -8.58 -6.35 -17.02
CA SER A 168 -8.04 -7.65 -16.63
C SER A 168 -8.17 -7.89 -15.12
N PHE A 169 -7.94 -6.88 -14.28
CA PHE A 169 -8.14 -6.99 -12.82
C PHE A 169 -9.59 -7.36 -12.49
N ALA A 170 -10.57 -6.72 -13.14
CA ALA A 170 -11.98 -7.08 -13.01
C ALA A 170 -12.21 -8.57 -13.33
N ILE A 171 -11.63 -9.09 -14.41
CA ILE A 171 -11.78 -10.49 -14.79
C ILE A 171 -11.15 -11.42 -13.74
N LEU A 172 -9.93 -11.12 -13.29
CA LEU A 172 -9.19 -11.99 -12.39
C LEU A 172 -9.76 -11.99 -10.96
N LEU A 173 -10.15 -10.82 -10.43
CA LEU A 173 -10.75 -10.71 -9.09
C LEU A 173 -12.14 -11.36 -9.01
N ASN A 174 -12.82 -11.56 -10.14
CA ASN A 174 -14.07 -12.32 -10.16
C ASN A 174 -13.87 -13.78 -9.67
N PHE A 175 -12.71 -14.39 -9.89
CA PHE A 175 -12.44 -15.75 -9.37
C PHE A 175 -12.41 -15.78 -7.84
N GLN A 176 -11.73 -14.81 -7.22
CA GLN A 176 -11.66 -14.69 -5.77
C GLN A 176 -13.05 -14.51 -5.14
N ARG A 177 -13.94 -13.77 -5.81
CA ARG A 177 -15.34 -13.57 -5.38
C ARG A 177 -16.09 -14.89 -5.19
N PHE A 178 -15.74 -15.91 -5.96
CA PHE A 178 -16.31 -17.26 -5.85
C PHE A 178 -15.41 -18.25 -5.11
N GLY A 179 -14.44 -17.74 -4.34
CA GLY A 179 -13.54 -18.54 -3.51
C GLY A 179 -12.58 -19.43 -4.31
N LYS A 180 -12.30 -19.07 -5.56
CA LYS A 180 -11.34 -19.73 -6.45
C LYS A 180 -10.09 -18.86 -6.58
N MET A 181 -8.93 -19.48 -6.70
CA MET A 181 -7.67 -18.78 -7.02
C MET A 181 -7.38 -17.61 -6.05
N LYS A 182 -7.44 -17.88 -4.75
CA LYS A 182 -7.39 -16.82 -3.71
C LYS A 182 -6.03 -16.13 -3.65
N GLY A 183 -4.94 -16.88 -3.79
CA GLY A 183 -3.59 -16.30 -3.79
C GLY A 183 -3.36 -15.43 -5.03
N MET A 184 -3.82 -15.86 -6.20
CA MET A 184 -3.90 -15.01 -7.39
C MET A 184 -4.71 -13.75 -7.10
N GLY A 185 -5.90 -13.88 -6.53
CA GLY A 185 -6.73 -12.74 -6.15
C GLY A 185 -6.01 -11.72 -5.26
N GLN A 186 -5.24 -12.18 -4.28
CA GLN A 186 -4.42 -11.33 -3.42
C GLN A 186 -3.34 -10.57 -4.21
N ILE A 187 -2.60 -11.26 -5.09
CA ILE A 187 -1.60 -10.64 -5.97
C ILE A 187 -2.26 -9.59 -6.85
N ILE A 188 -3.41 -9.90 -7.47
CA ILE A 188 -4.13 -8.96 -8.33
C ILE A 188 -4.62 -7.75 -7.56
N ALA A 189 -5.10 -7.92 -6.33
CA ALA A 189 -5.55 -6.80 -5.51
C ALA A 189 -4.40 -5.87 -5.14
N TRP A 190 -3.22 -6.41 -4.82
CA TRP A 190 -2.02 -5.60 -4.58
C TRP A 190 -1.56 -4.88 -5.85
N SER A 191 -1.53 -5.55 -6.99
CA SER A 191 -1.24 -4.90 -8.28
C SER A 191 -2.25 -3.80 -8.61
N ALA A 192 -3.55 -4.02 -8.40
CA ALA A 192 -4.57 -3.01 -8.67
C ALA A 192 -4.43 -1.77 -7.78
N ARG A 193 -3.97 -1.93 -6.53
CA ARG A 193 -3.65 -0.81 -5.63
C ARG A 193 -2.45 -0.02 -6.17
N ASP A 194 -1.40 -0.71 -6.60
CA ASP A 194 -0.20 -0.08 -7.14
C ASP A 194 -0.51 0.66 -8.46
N GLU A 195 -1.24 0.02 -9.38
CA GLU A 195 -1.70 0.64 -10.64
C GLU A 195 -2.63 1.84 -10.41
N THR A 196 -3.40 1.85 -9.31
CA THR A 196 -4.19 3.03 -8.91
C THR A 196 -3.27 4.20 -8.59
N LEU A 197 -2.25 3.98 -7.76
CA LEU A 197 -1.26 5.00 -7.42
C LEU A 197 -0.49 5.49 -8.65
N HIS A 198 -0.06 4.57 -9.52
CA HIS A 198 0.64 4.89 -10.76
C HIS A 198 -0.22 5.76 -11.68
N THR A 199 -1.44 5.30 -11.98
CA THR A 199 -2.40 6.00 -12.84
C THR A 199 -2.67 7.42 -12.34
N GLU A 200 -3.00 7.58 -11.05
CA GLU A 200 -3.31 8.89 -10.48
C GLU A 200 -2.11 9.84 -10.52
N SER A 201 -0.92 9.32 -10.22
CA SER A 201 0.32 10.09 -10.21
C SER A 201 0.77 10.50 -11.61
N ILE A 202 0.63 9.62 -12.62
CA ILE A 202 0.97 9.92 -14.01
C ILE A 202 -0.05 10.83 -14.66
N ILE A 203 -1.34 10.72 -14.32
CA ILE A 203 -2.34 11.72 -14.74
C ILE A 203 -2.05 13.08 -14.10
N ARG A 204 -1.63 13.12 -12.83
CA ARG A 204 -1.18 14.37 -12.19
C ARG A 204 0.06 14.95 -12.87
N LEU A 205 1.01 14.10 -13.26
CA LEU A 205 2.16 14.50 -14.06
C LEU A 205 1.75 15.05 -15.43
N PHE A 206 0.81 14.41 -16.13
CA PHE A 206 0.21 14.89 -17.37
C PHE A 206 -0.41 16.28 -17.20
N ASN A 207 -1.29 16.45 -16.22
CA ASN A 207 -1.96 17.73 -15.98
C ASN A 207 -0.96 18.84 -15.64
N THR A 208 0.07 18.52 -14.85
CA THR A 208 1.16 19.45 -14.54
C THR A 208 1.96 19.81 -15.79
N PHE A 209 2.27 18.82 -16.63
CA PHE A 209 3.01 19.01 -17.88
C PHE A 209 2.22 19.86 -18.88
N ILE A 210 0.92 19.63 -19.04
CA ILE A 210 0.04 20.46 -19.86
C ILE A 210 -0.03 21.89 -19.31
N HIS A 211 -0.16 22.04 -17.99
CA HIS A 211 -0.20 23.36 -17.36
C HIS A 211 1.09 24.17 -17.59
N GLU A 212 2.26 23.53 -17.58
CA GLU A 212 3.54 24.16 -17.91
C GLU A 212 3.76 24.44 -19.41
N ASN A 213 2.98 23.78 -20.28
CA ASN A 213 3.15 23.82 -21.72
C ASN A 213 1.80 24.07 -22.41
N GLN A 214 1.10 25.14 -22.03
CA GLN A 214 -0.26 25.41 -22.52
C GLN A 214 -0.33 25.57 -24.04
N GLU A 215 0.78 25.88 -24.71
CA GLU A 215 0.86 26.03 -26.16
C GLU A 215 0.56 24.73 -26.93
N ILE A 216 0.71 23.56 -26.30
CA ILE A 216 0.39 22.28 -26.95
C ILE A 216 -1.04 21.81 -26.69
N TRP A 217 -1.77 22.47 -25.77
CA TRP A 217 -3.13 22.09 -25.40
C TRP A 217 -4.17 22.70 -26.35
N ASP A 218 -4.16 22.20 -27.59
CA ASP A 218 -5.09 22.59 -28.65
C ASP A 218 -6.14 21.51 -28.95
N GLU A 219 -7.16 21.84 -29.75
CA GLU A 219 -8.21 20.91 -30.18
C GLU A 219 -7.62 19.68 -30.89
N SER A 220 -6.48 19.84 -31.55
CA SER A 220 -5.84 18.75 -32.28
C SER A 220 -5.23 17.73 -31.32
N LEU A 221 -4.56 18.15 -30.25
CA LEU A 221 -4.04 17.23 -29.22
C LEU A 221 -5.20 16.54 -28.51
N GLN A 222 -6.25 17.27 -28.15
CA GLN A 222 -7.43 16.68 -27.52
C GLN A 222 -8.05 15.59 -28.41
N GLU A 223 -8.19 15.83 -29.72
CA GLU A 223 -8.69 14.82 -30.66
C GLU A 223 -7.75 13.62 -30.80
N GLU A 224 -6.43 13.82 -30.75
CA GLU A 224 -5.48 12.70 -30.71
C GLU A 224 -5.63 11.84 -29.45
N LEU A 225 -5.91 12.45 -28.29
CA LEU A 225 -6.15 11.74 -27.04
C LEU A 225 -7.47 10.96 -27.07
N TYR A 226 -8.54 11.55 -27.61
CA TYR A 226 -9.78 10.81 -27.87
C TYR A 226 -9.57 9.65 -28.84
N GLY A 227 -8.79 9.87 -29.91
CA GLY A 227 -8.40 8.85 -30.86
C GLY A 227 -7.68 7.69 -30.17
N ALA A 228 -6.70 7.98 -29.32
CA ALA A 228 -5.96 6.98 -28.56
C ALA A 228 -6.87 6.17 -27.63
N CYS A 229 -7.77 6.85 -26.90
CA CYS A 229 -8.76 6.19 -26.05
C CYS A 229 -9.66 5.23 -26.84
N ARG A 230 -10.20 5.66 -27.99
CA ARG A 230 -11.04 4.81 -28.86
C ARG A 230 -10.29 3.60 -29.40
N VAL A 231 -9.02 3.78 -29.79
CA VAL A 231 -8.19 2.66 -30.26
C VAL A 231 -7.99 1.64 -29.15
N ILE A 232 -7.63 2.07 -27.94
CA ILE A 232 -7.41 1.15 -26.81
C ILE A 232 -8.69 0.42 -26.43
N VAL A 233 -9.84 1.11 -26.34
CA VAL A 233 -11.13 0.44 -26.07
C VAL A 233 -11.47 -0.59 -27.15
N SER A 234 -11.21 -0.30 -28.44
CA SER A 234 -11.43 -1.26 -29.52
C SER A 234 -10.51 -2.47 -29.44
N LEU A 235 -9.24 -2.27 -29.08
CA LEU A 235 -8.29 -3.35 -28.89
C LEU A 235 -8.67 -4.24 -27.70
N GLU A 236 -9.18 -3.64 -26.62
CA GLU A 236 -9.70 -4.39 -25.50
C GLU A 236 -10.97 -5.16 -25.83
N ASP A 237 -11.87 -4.59 -26.65
CA ASP A 237 -13.07 -5.33 -27.09
C ASP A 237 -12.68 -6.62 -27.85
N GLU A 238 -11.71 -6.53 -28.77
CA GLU A 238 -11.16 -7.70 -29.49
C GLU A 238 -10.49 -8.69 -28.53
N PHE A 239 -9.77 -8.19 -27.53
CA PHE A 239 -9.07 -9.02 -26.54
C PHE A 239 -10.05 -9.75 -25.62
N ILE A 240 -11.12 -9.08 -25.18
CA ILE A 240 -12.19 -9.68 -24.39
C ILE A 240 -12.89 -10.76 -25.20
N ASP A 241 -13.18 -10.54 -26.48
CA ASP A 241 -13.79 -11.57 -27.32
C ASP A 241 -12.91 -12.82 -27.44
N LEU A 242 -11.58 -12.64 -27.55
CA LEU A 242 -10.63 -13.75 -27.52
C LEU A 242 -10.61 -14.46 -26.16
N ALA A 243 -10.58 -13.71 -25.07
CA ALA A 243 -10.50 -14.24 -23.72
C ALA A 243 -11.76 -15.04 -23.34
N PHE A 244 -12.93 -14.55 -23.75
CA PHE A 244 -14.25 -15.17 -23.55
C PHE A 244 -14.68 -16.08 -24.71
N ALA A 245 -13.77 -16.51 -25.58
CA ALA A 245 -14.11 -17.32 -26.76
C ALA A 245 -14.80 -18.66 -26.44
N LEU A 246 -14.64 -19.19 -25.22
CA LEU A 246 -15.34 -20.39 -24.75
C LEU A 246 -16.63 -20.10 -23.95
N GLY A 247 -17.06 -18.85 -23.90
CA GLY A 247 -18.26 -18.37 -23.22
C GLY A 247 -17.97 -17.60 -21.93
N ASP A 248 -19.05 -17.07 -21.35
CA ASP A 248 -19.06 -16.37 -20.07
C ASP A 248 -18.68 -17.29 -18.90
N VAL A 249 -18.25 -16.70 -17.79
CA VAL A 249 -17.90 -17.42 -16.56
C VAL A 249 -18.86 -17.05 -15.43
N GLU A 250 -18.79 -17.78 -14.31
CA GLU A 250 -19.62 -17.55 -13.14
C GLU A 250 -19.53 -16.08 -12.68
N GLY A 251 -20.66 -15.37 -12.69
CA GLY A 251 -20.77 -14.00 -12.19
C GLY A 251 -20.14 -12.90 -13.07
N LEU A 252 -19.68 -13.21 -14.29
CA LEU A 252 -19.09 -12.24 -15.20
C LEU A 252 -19.25 -12.61 -16.67
N SER A 253 -19.87 -11.72 -17.44
CA SER A 253 -19.99 -11.83 -18.91
C SER A 253 -19.04 -10.91 -19.66
N ALA A 254 -18.69 -11.30 -20.90
CA ALA A 254 -17.90 -10.46 -21.80
C ALA A 254 -18.53 -9.07 -22.01
N ALA A 255 -19.86 -9.01 -22.11
CA ALA A 255 -20.61 -7.77 -22.29
C ALA A 255 -20.47 -6.82 -21.09
N GLU A 256 -20.48 -7.35 -19.86
CA GLU A 256 -20.28 -6.55 -18.65
C GLU A 256 -18.87 -5.97 -18.58
N VAL A 257 -17.85 -6.76 -18.92
CA VAL A 257 -16.46 -6.26 -18.97
C VAL A 257 -16.30 -5.16 -20.01
N LYS A 258 -16.88 -5.32 -21.21
CA LYS A 258 -16.86 -4.28 -22.26
C LYS A 258 -17.53 -2.98 -21.81
N ARG A 259 -18.62 -3.07 -21.06
CA ARG A 259 -19.26 -1.88 -20.44
C ARG A 259 -18.39 -1.27 -19.35
N TYR A 260 -17.73 -2.10 -18.54
CA TYR A 260 -16.81 -1.65 -17.50
C TYR A 260 -15.64 -0.85 -18.09
N ILE A 261 -15.07 -1.30 -19.21
CA ILE A 261 -14.02 -0.57 -19.93
C ILE A 261 -14.48 0.82 -20.36
N ARG A 262 -15.69 0.95 -20.89
CA ARG A 262 -16.25 2.25 -21.31
C ARG A 262 -16.48 3.18 -20.12
N TYR A 263 -16.94 2.63 -19.00
CA TYR A 263 -17.07 3.35 -17.74
C TYR A 263 -15.71 3.88 -17.24
N ILE A 264 -14.67 3.05 -17.22
CA ILE A 264 -13.32 3.47 -16.84
C ILE A 264 -12.73 4.46 -17.85
N ALA A 265 -12.93 4.25 -19.15
CA ALA A 265 -12.48 5.17 -20.20
C ALA A 265 -13.01 6.60 -19.98
N ASN A 266 -14.31 6.73 -19.68
CA ASN A 266 -14.91 8.02 -19.33
C ASN A 266 -14.27 8.65 -18.09
N ARG A 267 -13.95 7.84 -17.06
CA ARG A 267 -13.26 8.33 -15.85
C ARG A 267 -11.86 8.86 -16.20
N ARG A 268 -11.09 8.13 -17.01
CA ARG A 268 -9.74 8.55 -17.43
C ARG A 268 -9.76 9.80 -18.30
N LEU A 269 -10.69 9.90 -19.25
CA LEU A 269 -10.90 11.12 -20.03
C LEU A 269 -11.17 12.33 -19.14
N LYS A 270 -12.09 12.21 -18.17
CA LYS A 270 -12.37 13.28 -17.21
C LYS A 270 -11.14 13.68 -16.39
N GLN A 271 -10.35 12.71 -15.92
CA GLN A 271 -9.12 12.99 -15.16
C GLN A 271 -8.03 13.68 -16.01
N LEU A 272 -8.06 13.49 -17.34
CA LEU A 272 -7.23 14.21 -18.32
C LEU A 272 -7.83 15.57 -18.76
N ASN A 273 -8.89 16.05 -18.10
CA ASN A 273 -9.64 17.26 -18.46
C ASN A 273 -10.30 17.21 -19.86
N LEU A 274 -10.79 16.03 -20.24
CA LEU A 274 -11.58 15.79 -21.46
C LEU A 274 -13.00 15.36 -21.10
N GLU A 275 -13.95 15.61 -22.00
CA GLU A 275 -15.34 15.19 -21.83
C GLU A 275 -15.49 13.68 -22.07
N PRO A 276 -16.40 12.99 -21.36
CA PRO A 276 -16.68 11.58 -21.61
C PRO A 276 -17.28 11.38 -23.02
N ILE A 277 -16.91 10.26 -23.67
CA ILE A 277 -17.37 9.93 -25.04
C ILE A 277 -18.28 8.69 -25.10
N TYR A 278 -18.40 7.94 -23.99
CA TYR A 278 -19.25 6.75 -23.91
C TYR A 278 -20.49 6.99 -23.04
N GLY A 279 -21.57 6.24 -23.29
CA GLY A 279 -22.83 6.36 -22.52
C GLY A 279 -22.81 5.68 -21.14
N ASP A 280 -21.83 4.81 -20.88
CA ASP A 280 -21.70 4.05 -19.64
C ASP A 280 -21.15 4.93 -18.50
N ASN A 281 -22.05 5.65 -17.81
CA ASN A 281 -21.70 6.56 -16.71
C ASN A 281 -21.77 5.92 -15.31
N VAL A 282 -22.24 4.68 -15.23
CA VAL A 282 -22.43 3.93 -13.97
C VAL A 282 -21.56 2.68 -14.02
N ASN A 283 -20.85 2.39 -12.92
CA ASN A 283 -20.02 1.20 -12.79
C ASN A 283 -20.91 -0.06 -12.96
N PRO A 284 -20.72 -0.88 -14.02
CA PRO A 284 -21.49 -2.10 -14.19
C PRO A 284 -21.02 -3.25 -13.28
N LEU A 285 -19.86 -3.10 -12.62
CA LEU A 285 -19.26 -4.09 -11.70
C LEU A 285 -19.06 -3.48 -10.30
N PRO A 286 -20.14 -3.12 -9.57
CA PRO A 286 -20.03 -2.44 -8.28
C PRO A 286 -19.33 -3.27 -7.20
N TRP A 287 -19.37 -4.60 -7.30
CA TRP A 287 -18.67 -5.51 -6.40
C TRP A 287 -17.13 -5.36 -6.48
N LEU A 288 -16.61 -4.81 -7.57
CA LEU A 288 -15.17 -4.58 -7.70
C LEU A 288 -14.70 -3.48 -6.74
N ASP A 289 -15.54 -2.46 -6.52
CA ASP A 289 -15.26 -1.40 -5.56
C ASP A 289 -15.23 -1.98 -4.13
N GLU A 290 -16.08 -2.96 -3.82
CA GLU A 290 -16.08 -3.65 -2.52
C GLU A 290 -14.81 -4.48 -2.30
N ILE A 291 -14.29 -5.14 -3.34
CA ILE A 291 -13.06 -5.94 -3.25
C ILE A 291 -11.84 -5.02 -3.12
N LEU A 292 -11.74 -3.98 -3.96
CA LEU A 292 -10.59 -3.08 -3.96
C LEU A 292 -10.53 -2.24 -2.68
N ASN A 293 -11.66 -1.70 -2.21
CA ASN A 293 -11.73 -0.99 -0.93
C ASN A 293 -11.69 -1.95 0.27
N GLY A 294 -12.19 -3.17 0.09
CA GLY A 294 -12.11 -4.23 1.08
C GLY A 294 -10.66 -4.58 1.40
N VAL A 295 -9.79 -4.63 0.39
CA VAL A 295 -8.34 -4.90 0.55
C VAL A 295 -7.59 -3.72 1.20
N GLU A 296 -8.08 -2.48 1.08
CA GLU A 296 -7.58 -1.39 1.94
C GLU A 296 -7.91 -1.60 3.43
N HIS A 297 -9.00 -2.33 3.73
CA HIS A 297 -9.46 -2.65 5.09
C HIS A 297 -9.12 -4.08 5.57
N THR A 298 -8.69 -4.98 4.69
CA THR A 298 -8.30 -6.36 4.98
C THR A 298 -6.89 -6.65 4.48
N ASN A 299 -6.02 -7.04 5.42
CA ASN A 299 -4.78 -7.78 5.20
C ASN A 299 -3.51 -7.02 4.76
N PHE A 300 -3.05 -6.14 5.66
CA PHE A 300 -1.62 -5.86 5.85
C PHE A 300 -0.96 -6.82 6.89
N PHE A 301 -1.75 -7.67 7.59
CA PHE A 301 -1.30 -8.48 8.73
C PHE A 301 -1.34 -9.99 8.52
N GLU A 302 -1.44 -10.48 7.28
CA GLU A 302 -1.24 -11.91 6.99
C GLU A 302 0.17 -12.21 6.46
N ASN A 303 0.88 -11.27 5.83
CA ASN A 303 2.24 -11.51 5.31
C ASN A 303 3.13 -10.25 5.35
N ARG A 304 3.89 -10.06 6.43
CA ARG A 304 5.30 -9.61 6.49
C ARG A 304 5.64 -8.99 7.86
N VAL A 305 6.25 -9.82 8.69
CA VAL A 305 7.28 -9.37 9.63
C VAL A 305 8.58 -9.36 8.86
N THR A 306 9.15 -8.18 8.55
CA THR A 306 10.58 -7.83 8.50
C THR A 306 10.83 -6.60 7.63
N GLU A 307 11.00 -5.42 8.24
CA GLU A 307 12.29 -4.69 8.24
C GLU A 307 12.25 -3.47 9.17
N TYR A 308 13.35 -3.33 9.91
CA TYR A 308 13.65 -2.30 10.89
C TYR A 308 14.51 -1.21 10.22
N SER A 309 14.27 0.04 10.64
CA SER A 309 15.28 1.11 10.76
C SER A 309 15.90 1.71 9.49
N ARG A 310 15.35 2.86 9.06
CA ARG A 310 16.10 4.12 8.93
C ARG A 310 15.18 5.31 8.62
N ALA A 311 14.80 6.04 9.65
CA ALA A 311 14.49 7.47 9.54
C ALA A 311 15.22 8.16 10.69
N ALA A 312 16.52 8.42 10.45
CA ALA A 312 17.27 9.38 11.23
C ALA A 312 17.01 10.78 10.64
N THR A 313 16.69 11.70 11.56
CA THR A 313 16.94 13.14 11.50
C THR A 313 16.25 13.97 10.41
N GLU A 314 15.15 14.63 10.80
CA GLU A 314 15.02 16.07 10.50
C GLU A 314 15.11 16.82 11.84
N GLY A 315 16.22 17.53 12.03
CA GLY A 315 16.60 18.27 13.24
C GLY A 315 18.12 18.19 13.44
N THR A 316 18.80 19.35 13.53
CA THR A 316 20.22 19.37 13.88
C THR A 316 20.38 19.14 15.38
N TRP A 317 21.38 18.36 15.78
CA TRP A 317 21.63 17.99 17.18
C TRP A 317 21.75 19.19 18.12
N ASP A 318 22.17 20.35 17.63
CA ASP A 318 22.31 21.57 18.42
C ASP A 318 20.94 22.20 18.81
N GLU A 319 19.88 22.03 17.99
CA GLU A 319 18.54 22.58 18.27
C GLU A 319 17.81 21.81 19.39
N ALA A 320 18.19 20.55 19.64
CA ALA A 320 17.53 19.70 20.63
C ALA A 320 18.03 19.90 22.08
N PHE A 321 19.11 20.67 22.27
CA PHE A 321 19.76 20.83 23.59
C PHE A 321 19.80 22.27 24.11
N GLU A 322 19.32 23.27 23.37
CA GLU A 322 19.34 24.67 23.82
C GLU A 322 18.01 25.16 24.45
N ASP A 323 16.84 24.66 24.04
CA ASP A 323 15.57 25.13 24.60
C ASP A 323 15.06 24.25 25.75
N GLY A 324 15.64 24.52 26.92
CA GLY A 324 14.96 24.30 28.19
C GLY A 324 13.93 25.41 28.43
N GLY A 325 12.67 25.18 28.08
CA GLY A 325 11.53 25.93 28.62
C GLY A 325 10.59 26.57 27.58
N GLU A 326 9.31 26.23 27.70
CA GLU A 326 8.12 27.02 27.32
C GLU A 326 7.81 27.21 25.82
N ASP A 327 7.31 26.16 25.16
CA ASP A 327 6.01 26.09 24.46
C ASP A 327 5.97 24.77 23.64
N GLU A 328 5.18 23.78 24.07
CA GLU A 328 5.04 22.49 23.36
C GLU A 328 4.28 22.68 22.04
N ASP A 329 5.00 22.70 20.91
CA ASP A 329 4.38 22.65 19.57
C ASP A 329 3.76 21.27 19.32
N LEU A 330 2.47 21.14 19.66
CA LEU A 330 1.65 19.94 19.50
C LEU A 330 1.54 19.44 18.03
N THR A 331 2.05 20.18 17.04
CA THR A 331 1.99 19.79 15.62
C THR A 331 3.01 18.71 15.23
N LYS A 332 3.97 18.36 16.11
CA LYS A 332 5.03 17.38 15.84
C LYS A 332 4.77 15.97 16.39
N LEU A 333 3.79 15.81 17.29
CA LEU A 333 3.42 14.48 17.78
C LEU A 333 2.77 13.63 16.67
N PRO A 334 2.97 12.29 16.66
CA PRO A 334 2.26 11.43 15.73
C PRO A 334 0.75 11.67 15.80
N LYS A 335 0.05 11.67 14.65
CA LYS A 335 -1.40 11.94 14.59
C LYS A 335 -2.22 11.07 15.56
N ALA A 336 -1.77 9.83 15.80
CA ALA A 336 -2.38 8.91 16.75
C ALA A 336 -2.27 9.37 18.22
N PHE A 337 -1.19 10.05 18.61
CA PHE A 337 -1.06 10.67 19.94
C PHE A 337 -2.03 11.83 20.10
N ILE A 338 -2.14 12.69 19.08
CA ILE A 338 -3.02 13.86 19.11
C ILE A 338 -4.50 13.42 19.16
N ALA A 339 -4.86 12.42 18.35
CA ALA A 339 -6.22 11.88 18.31
C ALA A 339 -6.58 11.05 19.56
N GLY A 340 -5.57 10.46 20.22
CA GLY A 340 -5.73 9.56 21.35
C GLY A 340 -5.84 10.24 22.72
N GLU A 341 -5.74 11.57 22.81
CA GLU A 341 -5.87 12.29 24.07
C GLU A 341 -7.29 12.13 24.65
N LEU A 342 -7.38 11.63 25.89
CA LEU A 342 -8.65 11.45 26.58
C LEU A 342 -9.09 12.75 27.24
N LYS A 343 -10.30 13.20 26.89
CA LYS A 343 -10.95 14.36 27.53
C LYS A 343 -11.68 13.99 28.82
N GLU A 344 -11.97 12.71 29.01
CA GLU A 344 -12.65 12.18 30.19
C GLU A 344 -11.64 11.52 31.13
N VAL A 345 -11.83 11.72 32.44
CA VAL A 345 -10.95 11.16 33.46
C VAL A 345 -11.23 9.66 33.63
N VAL A 346 -10.41 8.83 33.00
CA VAL A 346 -10.37 7.39 33.21
C VAL A 346 -9.19 7.07 34.14
N LYS A 347 -9.38 6.20 35.14
CA LYS A 347 -8.31 5.80 36.07
C LYS A 347 -7.87 4.37 35.82
N MET A 348 -6.59 4.09 36.05
CA MET A 348 -6.07 2.73 36.07
C MET A 348 -6.70 1.97 37.25
N PRO A 349 -7.38 0.83 37.00
CA PRO A 349 -8.03 0.08 38.07
C PRO A 349 -7.00 -0.71 38.88
N ASP A 350 -7.27 -0.91 40.17
CA ASP A 350 -6.49 -1.82 41.01
C ASP A 350 -6.94 -3.27 40.78
N ARG A 351 -6.62 -3.81 39.61
CA ARG A 351 -6.90 -5.19 39.20
C ARG A 351 -5.59 -5.97 39.07
N PRO A 352 -5.55 -7.25 39.50
CA PRO A 352 -4.34 -8.04 39.46
C PRO A 352 -3.99 -8.47 38.03
N PHE A 353 -2.70 -8.50 37.73
CA PHE A 353 -2.08 -9.10 36.56
C PHE A 353 -0.76 -9.77 36.97
N PHE A 354 -0.23 -10.67 36.15
CA PHE A 354 0.85 -11.56 36.58
C PHE A 354 2.05 -11.47 35.64
N ASP A 355 3.28 -11.54 36.14
CA ASP A 355 4.43 -11.79 35.27
C ASP A 355 4.49 -13.26 34.82
N LEU A 356 5.43 -13.59 33.93
CA LEU A 356 5.62 -14.97 33.44
C LEU A 356 6.07 -15.97 34.51
N SER A 357 6.51 -15.50 35.70
CA SER A 357 6.81 -16.37 36.84
C SER A 357 5.59 -16.65 37.72
N GLY A 358 4.46 -15.97 37.45
CA GLY A 358 3.24 -16.05 38.24
C GLY A 358 3.21 -15.09 39.42
N LYS A 359 4.14 -14.13 39.51
CA LYS A 359 4.11 -13.09 40.54
C LYS A 359 3.03 -12.07 40.20
N GLU A 360 2.19 -11.76 41.17
CA GLU A 360 1.09 -10.80 41.05
C GLU A 360 1.57 -9.35 41.16
N PHE A 361 0.99 -8.49 40.32
CA PHE A 361 1.16 -7.05 40.26
C PHE A 361 -0.20 -6.36 40.10
N SER A 362 -0.27 -5.08 40.46
CA SER A 362 -1.42 -4.23 40.16
C SER A 362 -0.94 -2.80 39.87
N ALA A 363 -1.86 -1.88 39.57
CA ALA A 363 -1.52 -0.46 39.41
C ALA A 363 -0.75 0.12 40.62
N LYS A 364 -1.02 -0.37 41.84
CA LYS A 364 -0.32 0.04 43.06
C LYS A 364 1.16 -0.36 43.08
N SER A 365 1.55 -1.39 42.34
CA SER A 365 2.95 -1.83 42.26
C SER A 365 3.85 -0.81 41.56
N PHE A 366 3.28 0.19 40.88
CA PHE A 366 3.98 1.20 40.08
C PHE A 366 3.54 2.62 40.45
N GLU A 367 3.11 2.83 41.69
CA GLU A 367 2.63 4.12 42.18
C GLU A 367 3.73 5.20 42.06
N GLY A 368 3.35 6.38 41.54
CA GLY A 368 4.28 7.48 41.30
C GLY A 368 5.10 7.37 40.02
N GLN A 369 4.86 6.36 39.19
CA GLN A 369 5.50 6.17 37.88
C GLN A 369 4.49 6.41 36.74
N VAL A 370 4.99 6.84 35.58
CA VAL A 370 4.20 6.89 34.35
C VAL A 370 4.12 5.50 33.76
N LEU A 371 2.93 5.03 33.40
CA LEU A 371 2.73 3.69 32.86
C LEU A 371 2.40 3.73 31.37
N ILE A 372 3.11 2.93 30.58
CA ILE A 372 2.80 2.64 29.18
C ILE A 372 2.18 1.25 29.14
N VAL A 373 0.85 1.18 29.21
CA VAL A 373 0.11 -0.09 29.27
C VAL A 373 -0.27 -0.50 27.87
N ALA A 374 0.33 -1.57 27.35
CA ALA A 374 0.18 -1.99 25.98
C ALA A 374 -0.52 -3.36 25.92
N PHE A 375 -1.77 -3.37 25.46
CA PHE A 375 -2.58 -4.58 25.32
C PHE A 375 -2.24 -5.28 24.01
N TRP A 376 -1.86 -6.55 24.11
CA TRP A 376 -1.29 -7.29 22.98
C TRP A 376 -1.61 -8.79 23.06
N ALA A 377 -1.29 -9.54 21.99
CA ALA A 377 -1.36 -11.00 22.01
C ALA A 377 -0.33 -11.64 21.07
N PRO A 378 0.18 -12.84 21.37
CA PRO A 378 1.26 -13.47 20.60
C PRO A 378 0.86 -13.89 19.18
N TRP A 379 -0.44 -14.00 18.89
CA TRP A 379 -0.95 -14.27 17.55
C TRP A 379 -1.14 -12.99 16.70
N SER A 380 -1.01 -11.80 17.28
CA SER A 380 -1.23 -10.52 16.59
C SER A 380 0.07 -9.98 16.02
N LEU A 381 0.16 -9.86 14.70
CA LEU A 381 1.36 -9.29 14.05
C LEU A 381 1.53 -7.80 14.37
N GLU A 382 0.45 -7.04 14.49
CA GLU A 382 0.51 -5.65 14.95
C GLU A 382 1.12 -5.55 16.35
N SER A 383 0.82 -6.51 17.23
CA SER A 383 1.41 -6.59 18.56
C SER A 383 2.92 -6.85 18.51
N VAL A 384 3.43 -7.58 17.50
CA VAL A 384 4.88 -7.77 17.30
C VAL A 384 5.56 -6.43 17.04
N ALA A 385 5.00 -5.61 16.14
CA ALA A 385 5.55 -4.31 15.80
C ALA A 385 5.53 -3.37 17.02
N LEU A 386 4.41 -3.32 17.75
CA LEU A 386 4.30 -2.54 18.98
C LEU A 386 5.38 -2.93 19.99
N LEU A 387 5.52 -4.22 20.33
CA LEU A 387 6.47 -4.66 21.35
C LEU A 387 7.92 -4.37 20.97
N LYS A 388 8.23 -4.43 19.68
CA LYS A 388 9.52 -4.08 19.10
C LYS A 388 9.85 -2.59 19.22
N GLU A 389 8.85 -1.73 19.00
CA GLU A 389 8.94 -0.29 19.21
C GLU A 389 9.08 0.04 20.71
N LEU A 390 8.28 -0.59 21.57
CA LEU A 390 8.37 -0.44 23.03
C LEU A 390 9.74 -0.90 23.55
N GLN A 391 10.28 -1.98 23.01
CA GLN A 391 11.63 -2.47 23.33
C GLN A 391 12.69 -1.42 22.97
N ALA A 392 12.60 -0.81 21.78
CA ALA A 392 13.57 0.19 21.33
C ALA A 392 13.55 1.46 22.20
N ILE A 393 12.37 2.00 22.53
CA ILE A 393 12.27 3.14 23.45
C ILE A 393 12.71 2.75 24.87
N TRP A 394 12.40 1.55 25.35
CA TRP A 394 12.85 1.08 26.65
C TRP A 394 14.37 0.97 26.73
N ASP A 395 15.02 0.44 25.69
CA ASP A 395 16.49 0.40 25.58
C ASP A 395 17.09 1.81 25.57
N HIS A 396 16.44 2.77 24.89
CA HIS A 396 16.87 4.16 24.86
C HIS A 396 16.70 4.87 26.21
N LEU A 397 15.57 4.67 26.89
CA LEU A 397 15.28 5.27 28.20
C LEU A 397 16.15 4.66 29.31
N ASN A 398 16.48 3.37 29.22
CA ASN A 398 17.40 2.69 30.13
C ASN A 398 18.83 3.24 30.09
N GLN A 399 19.21 3.92 29.01
CA GLN A 399 20.52 4.57 28.86
C GLN A 399 20.53 6.00 29.43
N LYS A 400 19.40 6.51 29.95
CA LYS A 400 19.23 7.87 30.50
C LYS A 400 18.78 7.83 31.97
N GLU A 401 18.86 8.97 32.67
CA GLU A 401 18.42 9.14 34.07
C GLU A 401 16.89 9.01 34.30
N ALA A 402 16.12 8.61 33.28
CA ALA A 402 14.65 8.45 33.34
C ALA A 402 14.18 7.01 33.63
N LYS A 403 15.11 6.07 33.80
CA LYS A 403 14.87 4.63 33.97
C LYS A 403 13.81 4.28 35.04
N ASP A 404 13.77 5.03 36.14
CA ASP A 404 12.88 4.73 37.27
C ASP A 404 11.54 5.50 37.22
N LYS A 405 11.33 6.36 36.21
CA LYS A 405 10.14 7.23 36.13
C LYS A 405 9.05 6.70 35.19
N ILE A 406 9.40 5.89 34.20
CA ILE A 406 8.48 5.36 33.17
C ILE A 406 8.56 3.82 33.18
N VAL A 407 7.41 3.17 33.26
CA VAL A 407 7.30 1.71 33.25
C VAL A 407 6.48 1.25 32.05
N PHE A 408 7.02 0.29 31.31
CA PHE A 408 6.33 -0.37 30.22
C PHE A 408 5.64 -1.63 30.76
N LEU A 409 4.33 -1.72 30.52
CA LEU A 409 3.49 -2.84 30.93
C LEU A 409 2.82 -3.46 29.69
N PRO A 410 3.53 -4.30 28.92
CA PRO A 410 2.89 -5.07 27.87
C PRO A 410 2.05 -6.21 28.48
N VAL A 411 0.73 -6.08 28.39
CA VAL A 411 -0.25 -6.98 29.00
C VAL A 411 -0.92 -7.82 27.93
N SER A 412 -0.78 -9.15 28.03
CA SER A 412 -1.41 -10.12 27.14
C SER A 412 -2.44 -10.95 27.89
N TYR A 413 -3.50 -11.40 27.20
CA TYR A 413 -4.44 -12.39 27.74
C TYR A 413 -4.08 -13.83 27.33
N GLY A 414 -2.98 -14.03 26.60
CA GLY A 414 -2.52 -15.35 26.16
C GLY A 414 -2.00 -16.22 27.31
N ASP A 415 -1.79 -17.51 27.04
CA ASP A 415 -1.16 -18.39 28.03
C ASP A 415 0.35 -18.10 28.15
N ALA A 416 0.91 -18.37 29.33
CA ALA A 416 2.30 -18.07 29.65
C ALA A 416 3.30 -18.73 28.70
N HIS A 417 3.01 -19.93 28.21
CA HIS A 417 3.90 -20.68 27.33
C HIS A 417 3.98 -20.07 25.93
N SER A 418 2.83 -19.70 25.36
CA SER A 418 2.75 -19.00 24.08
C SER A 418 3.43 -17.63 24.13
N VAL A 419 3.20 -16.87 25.20
CA VAL A 419 3.83 -15.56 25.40
C VAL A 419 5.35 -15.69 25.58
N GLN A 420 5.82 -16.67 26.35
CA GLN A 420 7.25 -16.91 26.55
C GLN A 420 7.96 -17.34 25.26
N SER A 421 7.35 -18.24 24.48
CA SER A 421 7.87 -18.66 23.18
C SER A 421 7.99 -17.48 22.22
N PHE A 422 6.96 -16.64 22.16
CA PHE A 422 6.96 -15.41 21.36
C PHE A 422 8.10 -14.45 21.76
N CYS A 423 8.24 -14.15 23.06
CA CYS A 423 9.28 -13.23 23.52
C CYS A 423 10.69 -13.72 23.14
N LYS A 424 10.90 -15.05 23.21
CA LYS A 424 12.17 -15.67 22.81
C LYS A 424 12.40 -15.60 21.29
N GLU A 425 11.37 -15.84 20.49
CA GLU A 425 11.44 -15.79 19.02
C GLU A 425 11.78 -14.38 18.51
N TYR A 426 11.19 -13.35 19.11
CA TYR A 426 11.33 -11.96 18.66
C TYR A 426 12.35 -11.14 19.45
N GLY A 427 13.06 -11.75 20.41
CA GLY A 427 14.11 -11.09 21.19
C GLY A 427 13.61 -9.98 22.12
N ILE A 428 12.39 -10.11 22.66
CA ILE A 428 11.79 -9.13 23.57
C ILE A 428 12.39 -9.33 24.98
N ALA A 429 13.12 -8.32 25.46
CA ALA A 429 13.76 -8.32 26.78
C ALA A 429 12.91 -7.62 27.86
N LEU A 430 11.95 -6.80 27.46
CA LEU A 430 10.93 -6.21 28.32
C LEU A 430 10.21 -7.27 29.17
N THR A 431 9.95 -6.95 30.44
CA THR A 431 9.03 -7.75 31.26
C THR A 431 7.63 -7.65 30.67
N VAL A 432 7.05 -8.80 30.33
CA VAL A 432 5.66 -8.91 29.85
C VAL A 432 4.76 -9.49 30.93
N TYR A 433 3.48 -9.12 30.89
CA TYR A 433 2.49 -9.45 31.90
C TYR A 433 1.28 -10.16 31.28
N LEU A 434 0.58 -10.92 32.12
CA LEU A 434 -0.58 -11.73 31.78
C LEU A 434 -1.81 -11.24 32.55
N ASP A 435 -2.87 -10.91 31.82
CA ASP A 435 -4.21 -10.63 32.32
C ASP A 435 -5.10 -11.85 32.05
N THR A 436 -4.87 -12.92 32.82
CA THR A 436 -5.42 -14.26 32.57
C THR A 436 -6.95 -14.33 32.68
N ASN A 437 -7.57 -13.43 33.43
CA ASN A 437 -9.03 -13.32 33.57
C ASN A 437 -9.62 -12.17 32.73
N ARG A 438 -8.80 -11.53 31.88
CA ARG A 438 -9.18 -10.38 31.05
C ARG A 438 -9.72 -9.18 31.84
N ALA A 439 -9.38 -9.06 33.13
CA ALA A 439 -9.95 -8.02 33.96
C ALA A 439 -9.50 -6.62 33.54
N LEU A 440 -8.28 -6.43 33.05
CA LEU A 440 -7.85 -5.16 32.47
C LEU A 440 -8.41 -4.97 31.06
N PHE A 441 -8.36 -6.01 30.22
CA PHE A 441 -8.91 -5.97 28.86
C PHE A 441 -10.39 -5.53 28.85
N ASP A 442 -11.20 -6.10 29.74
CA ASP A 442 -12.63 -5.81 29.82
C ASP A 442 -12.90 -4.44 30.45
N TYR A 443 -12.09 -4.00 31.43
CA TYR A 443 -12.26 -2.67 32.05
C TYR A 443 -12.07 -1.54 31.04
N PHE A 444 -11.09 -1.68 30.16
CA PHE A 444 -10.77 -0.68 29.16
C PHE A 444 -11.49 -0.91 27.83
N ASP A 445 -12.44 -1.84 27.75
CA ASP A 445 -13.16 -2.17 26.51
C ASP A 445 -12.20 -2.40 25.32
N VAL A 446 -11.17 -3.23 25.55
CA VAL A 446 -10.15 -3.55 24.54
C VAL A 446 -10.73 -4.57 23.57
N ARG A 447 -11.34 -4.07 22.49
CA ARG A 447 -11.96 -4.87 21.42
C ARG A 447 -11.04 -5.15 20.24
N ALA A 448 -10.03 -4.30 20.07
CA ALA A 448 -8.97 -4.44 19.08
C ALA A 448 -7.62 -4.31 19.80
N ILE A 449 -6.63 -5.04 19.29
CA ILE A 449 -5.24 -4.94 19.73
C ILE A 449 -4.36 -4.75 18.50
N PRO A 450 -3.21 -4.08 18.63
CA PRO A 450 -2.66 -3.47 19.83
C PRO A 450 -3.40 -2.22 20.24
N LEU A 451 -3.44 -2.00 21.55
CA LEU A 451 -3.95 -0.78 22.14
C LEU A 451 -2.98 -0.33 23.21
N THR A 452 -2.60 0.95 23.21
CA THR A 452 -1.73 1.49 24.24
C THR A 452 -2.41 2.59 25.04
N LEU A 453 -2.28 2.52 26.35
CA LEU A 453 -2.68 3.57 27.28
C LEU A 453 -1.44 4.23 27.87
N ILE A 454 -1.48 5.55 28.01
CA ILE A 454 -0.47 6.31 28.75
C ILE A 454 -1.12 6.82 30.03
N VAL A 455 -0.58 6.37 31.16
CA VAL A 455 -1.09 6.67 32.50
C VAL A 455 -0.09 7.55 33.22
N ASP A 456 -0.58 8.65 33.80
CA ASP A 456 0.25 9.54 34.60
C ASP A 456 0.61 8.94 35.97
N ARG A 457 1.44 9.69 36.73
CA ARG A 457 1.90 9.29 38.08
C ARG A 457 0.78 9.22 39.12
N GLY A 458 -0.38 9.83 38.84
CA GLY A 458 -1.59 9.79 39.67
C GLY A 458 -2.54 8.65 39.31
N GLY A 459 -2.18 7.81 38.34
CA GLY A 459 -3.01 6.70 37.86
C GLY A 459 -4.14 7.13 36.93
N VAL A 460 -4.08 8.34 36.34
CA VAL A 460 -5.05 8.82 35.35
C VAL A 460 -4.57 8.48 33.95
N VAL A 461 -5.45 7.90 33.14
CA VAL A 461 -5.19 7.59 31.73
C VAL A 461 -5.31 8.89 30.93
N LEU A 462 -4.20 9.37 30.39
CA LEU A 462 -4.13 10.58 29.58
C LEU A 462 -4.37 10.31 28.10
N TYR A 463 -3.91 9.16 27.60
CA TYR A 463 -4.03 8.79 26.19
C TYR A 463 -4.54 7.35 26.04
N ARG A 464 -5.40 7.15 25.04
CA ARG A 464 -5.79 5.86 24.49
C ARG A 464 -5.45 5.86 23.00
N ILE A 465 -4.56 4.96 22.60
CA ILE A 465 -4.09 4.87 21.23
C ILE A 465 -4.40 3.49 20.69
N ASP A 466 -5.31 3.44 19.72
CA ASP A 466 -5.63 2.23 18.97
C ASP A 466 -4.63 2.05 17.82
N GLY A 467 -4.04 0.86 17.70
CA GLY A 467 -3.05 0.52 16.68
C GLY A 467 -1.61 0.89 17.04
N ASN A 468 -0.75 0.91 16.02
CA ASN A 468 0.68 1.14 16.18
C ASN A 468 1.06 2.62 16.10
N VAL A 469 2.05 3.00 16.91
CA VAL A 469 2.72 4.31 16.83
C VAL A 469 4.22 4.12 16.76
N LYS A 470 4.91 5.07 16.12
CA LYS A 470 6.36 5.19 16.19
C LYS A 470 6.78 5.73 17.56
N TRP A 471 7.20 4.84 18.46
CA TRP A 471 7.47 5.19 19.87
C TRP A 471 8.85 5.80 20.06
N ASP A 472 9.81 5.51 19.18
CA ASP A 472 11.20 5.98 19.28
C ASP A 472 11.44 7.43 18.82
N SER A 473 10.38 8.18 18.48
CA SER A 473 10.51 9.57 18.04
C SER A 473 10.88 10.52 19.18
N VAL A 474 11.67 11.55 18.87
CA VAL A 474 12.13 12.56 19.84
C VAL A 474 10.95 13.26 20.51
N ASP A 475 9.89 13.58 19.76
CA ASP A 475 8.70 14.25 20.27
C ASP A 475 7.92 13.36 21.25
N VAL A 476 7.75 12.06 20.94
CA VAL A 476 7.10 11.11 21.85
C VAL A 476 7.92 10.93 23.13
N ILE A 477 9.24 10.78 23.01
CA ILE A 477 10.13 10.67 24.17
C ILE A 477 10.05 11.96 25.02
N GLY A 478 10.11 13.12 24.39
CA GLY A 478 9.96 14.43 25.06
C GLY A 478 8.64 14.54 25.81
N LYS A 479 7.53 14.13 25.19
CA LYS A 479 6.21 14.13 25.81
C LYS A 479 6.11 13.16 26.98
N LEU A 480 6.65 11.95 26.85
CA LEU A 480 6.69 10.99 27.97
C LEU A 480 7.53 11.50 29.13
N LEU A 481 8.66 12.16 28.84
CA LEU A 481 9.50 12.78 29.85
C LEU A 481 8.80 13.98 30.51
N SER A 482 8.00 14.76 29.79
CA SER A 482 7.24 15.88 30.38
C SER A 482 6.12 15.39 31.29
N ILE A 483 5.45 14.27 30.96
CA ILE A 483 4.49 13.61 31.86
C ILE A 483 5.19 13.05 33.12
N ALA A 484 6.43 12.55 32.95
CA ALA A 484 7.24 11.97 34.02
C ALA A 484 8.00 12.98 34.90
N SER A 485 8.13 14.25 34.47
CA SER A 485 8.82 15.35 35.18
C SER A 485 7.91 16.02 36.18
#